data_AF-A0A949WLY4-F1
#
_entry.id   AF-A0A949WLY4-F1
#
_cell.length_a   1.000
_cell.length_b   1.000
_cell.length_c   1.000
_cell.angle_alpha   90.00
_cell.angle_beta   90.00
_cell.angle_gamma   90.00
#
_symmetry.space_group_name_H-M   'P 1'
#
loop_
_entity.id
_entity.type
_entity.pdbx_description
1 polymer ?
#
loop_
_entity_poly.entity_id
_entity_poly.type
_entity_poly.pdbx_seq_one_letter_code
_entity_poly.pdbx_strand_id
1 'polypeptide(L)'
;MVEQILPEELDSNRLQINDIISFLHQNGWQTITHPNPRLIVFQGATDDEGKPIQLVLPSQKTFEDSNRLITKAINLLAAIEEKSPDEIIDLVTQTHAASRKST
;
A
#
# COMPACT_ATOMS: atom_id res chain seq x y z
N MET A 1 13.12 12.35 -9.93
CA MET A 1 12.71 12.42 -8.51
C MET A 1 11.25 12.03 -8.50
N VAL A 2 10.88 10.95 -7.82
CA VAL A 2 9.46 10.61 -7.63
C VAL A 2 8.88 11.57 -6.61
N GLU A 3 7.72 12.14 -6.93
CA GLU A 3 6.99 13.01 -6.00
C GLU A 3 6.55 12.17 -4.79
N GLN A 4 6.67 12.70 -3.58
CA GLN A 4 6.25 12.03 -2.36
C GLN A 4 5.15 12.86 -1.71
N ILE A 5 4.10 12.21 -1.22
CA ILE A 5 3.04 12.87 -0.47
C ILE A 5 3.30 12.80 1.03
N LEU A 6 2.89 13.83 1.75
CA LEU A 6 2.92 13.89 3.19
C LEU A 6 1.67 13.22 3.81
N PRO A 7 1.73 12.77 5.07
CA PRO A 7 0.57 12.19 5.75
C PRO A 7 -0.65 13.10 5.82
N GLU A 8 -0.44 14.42 5.87
CA GLU A 8 -1.50 15.42 5.94
C GLU A 8 -2.21 15.64 4.59
N GLU A 9 -1.57 15.26 3.47
CA GLU A 9 -2.09 15.39 2.11
C GLU A 9 -2.88 14.15 1.68
N LEU A 10 -2.76 13.06 2.43
CA LEU A 10 -3.43 11.80 2.12
C LEU A 10 -4.92 11.88 2.48
N ASP A 11 -5.79 11.92 1.46
CA ASP A 11 -7.24 11.76 1.63
C ASP A 11 -7.58 10.33 2.07
N SER A 12 -7.38 10.09 3.37
CA SER A 12 -7.49 8.79 4.03
C SER A 12 -8.91 8.22 3.99
N ASN A 13 -9.90 9.06 3.66
CA ASN A 13 -11.29 8.64 3.50
C ASN A 13 -11.51 7.91 2.17
N ARG A 14 -10.75 8.24 1.13
CA ARG A 14 -10.87 7.59 -0.19
C ARG A 14 -10.16 6.25 -0.27
N LEU A 15 -9.10 6.03 0.50
CA LEU A 15 -8.22 4.86 0.38
C LEU A 15 -8.44 3.85 1.51
N GLN A 16 -9.08 2.69 1.28
CA GLN A 16 -9.25 1.67 2.33
C GLN A 16 -8.04 0.73 2.43
N ILE A 17 -7.71 0.26 3.64
CA ILE A 17 -6.60 -0.70 3.84
C ILE A 17 -6.82 -1.96 2.99
N ASN A 18 -8.06 -2.44 2.91
CA ASN A 18 -8.42 -3.61 2.10
C ASN A 18 -8.19 -3.40 0.60
N ASP A 19 -8.33 -2.17 0.10
CA ASP A 19 -8.05 -1.87 -1.30
C ASP A 19 -6.55 -2.04 -1.58
N ILE A 20 -5.70 -1.53 -0.68
CA ILE A 20 -4.24 -1.68 -0.77
C ILE A 20 -3.85 -3.15 -0.70
N ILE A 21 -4.41 -3.91 0.26
CA ILE A 21 -4.16 -5.36 0.39
C ILE A 21 -4.52 -6.10 -0.91
N SER A 22 -5.69 -5.80 -1.48
CA SER A 22 -6.16 -6.45 -2.70
C SER A 22 -5.24 -6.13 -3.89
N PHE A 23 -4.85 -4.87 -4.03
CA PHE A 23 -3.89 -4.42 -5.03
C PHE A 23 -2.55 -5.14 -4.89
N LEU A 24 -2.00 -5.23 -3.68
CA LEU A 24 -0.73 -5.91 -3.41
C LEU A 24 -0.77 -7.38 -3.83
N HIS A 25 -1.82 -8.11 -3.44
CA HIS A 25 -1.98 -9.52 -3.84
C HIS A 25 -2.10 -9.71 -5.34
N GLN A 26 -2.85 -8.84 -6.03
CA GLN A 26 -2.98 -8.90 -7.49
C GLN A 26 -1.64 -8.66 -8.21
N ASN A 27 -0.76 -7.85 -7.61
CA ASN A 27 0.57 -7.55 -8.12
C ASN A 27 1.65 -8.49 -7.56
N GLY A 28 1.27 -9.66 -7.05
CA GLY A 28 2.19 -10.72 -6.66
C GLY A 28 2.85 -10.58 -5.29
N TRP A 29 2.55 -9.52 -4.53
CA TRP A 29 3.04 -9.39 -3.16
C TRP A 29 2.44 -10.46 -2.25
N GLN A 30 3.26 -10.98 -1.34
CA GLN A 30 2.88 -12.03 -0.41
C GLN A 30 2.85 -11.48 1.01
N THR A 31 1.81 -11.80 1.77
CA THR A 31 1.77 -11.47 3.20
C THR A 31 2.71 -12.38 3.97
N ILE A 32 3.48 -11.80 4.90
CA ILE A 32 4.36 -12.55 5.79
C ILE A 32 3.91 -12.41 7.25
N THR A 33 4.21 -13.43 8.06
CA THR A 33 3.86 -13.41 9.49
C THR A 33 4.75 -12.41 10.21
N HIS A 34 4.14 -11.56 11.05
CA HIS A 34 4.85 -10.58 11.87
C HIS A 34 4.34 -10.65 13.32
N PRO A 35 5.22 -10.54 14.34
CA PRO A 35 4.83 -10.70 15.74
C PRO A 35 3.93 -9.57 16.26
N ASN A 36 3.93 -8.39 15.62
CA ASN A 36 3.06 -7.28 15.99
C ASN A 36 1.70 -7.40 15.25
N PRO A 37 0.59 -7.70 15.94
CA PRO A 37 -0.73 -7.88 15.31
C PRO A 37 -1.38 -6.58 14.82
N ARG A 38 -0.80 -5.42 15.17
CA ARG A 38 -1.23 -4.12 14.65
C ARG A 38 -0.73 -3.87 13.22
N LEU A 39 0.17 -4.72 12.73
CA LEU A 39 0.80 -4.57 11.43
C LEU A 39 0.45 -5.74 10.52
N ILE A 40 0.28 -5.43 9.25
CA ILE A 40 0.24 -6.40 8.16
C ILE A 40 1.47 -6.12 7.31
N VAL A 41 2.30 -7.14 7.10
CA VAL A 41 3.56 -6.99 6.37
C VAL A 41 3.48 -7.77 5.08
N PHE A 42 3.83 -7.12 3.98
CA PHE A 42 3.92 -7.70 2.65
C PHE A 42 5.38 -7.75 2.21
N GLN A 43 5.69 -8.78 1.43
CA GLN A 43 6.96 -8.98 0.78
C GLN A 43 6.75 -8.99 -0.74
N GLY A 44 7.51 -8.15 -1.44
CA GLY A 44 7.46 -7.98 -2.89
C GLY A 44 8.71 -8.53 -3.58
N ALA A 45 9.02 -7.95 -4.74
CA ALA A 45 10.26 -8.24 -5.47
C ALA A 45 11.51 -7.90 -4.65
N THR A 46 12.65 -8.46 -5.06
CA THR A 46 13.95 -8.13 -4.49
C THR A 46 14.50 -6.82 -5.05
N ASP A 47 15.15 -6.04 -4.20
CA ASP A 47 15.92 -4.86 -4.59
C ASP A 47 17.23 -5.23 -5.33
N ASP A 48 18.00 -4.21 -5.69
CA ASP A 48 19.29 -4.36 -6.40
C ASP A 48 20.35 -5.13 -5.58
N GLU A 49 20.18 -5.24 -4.26
CA GLU A 49 21.03 -6.03 -3.37
C GLU A 49 20.52 -7.48 -3.21
N GLY A 50 19.43 -7.84 -3.89
CA GLY A 50 18.78 -9.15 -3.77
C GLY A 50 17.95 -9.32 -2.49
N LYS A 51 17.68 -8.24 -1.74
CA LYS A 51 16.87 -8.28 -0.51
C LYS A 51 15.40 -8.04 -0.86
N PRO A 52 14.47 -8.82 -0.32
CA PRO A 52 13.07 -8.63 -0.63
C PRO A 52 12.55 -7.32 -0.05
N ILE A 53 11.85 -6.54 -0.88
CA ILE A 53 11.23 -5.28 -0.47
C ILE A 53 10.07 -5.61 0.47
N GLN A 54 10.03 -4.94 1.62
CA GLN A 54 8.96 -5.08 2.60
C GLN A 54 8.11 -3.83 2.65
N LEU A 55 6.79 -4.04 2.65
CA LEU A 55 5.79 -2.99 2.78
C LEU A 55 4.95 -3.27 4.03
N VAL A 56 4.76 -2.25 4.86
CA VAL A 56 4.04 -2.36 6.13
C VAL A 56 2.76 -1.55 6.06
N LEU A 57 1.64 -2.19 6.39
CA LEU A 57 0.33 -1.57 6.56
C LEU A 57 -0.14 -1.67 8.01
N PRO A 58 -0.93 -0.70 8.50
CA PRO A 58 -1.67 -0.89 9.74
C PRO A 58 -2.75 -1.96 9.52
N SER A 59 -3.06 -2.75 10.54
CA SER A 59 -4.19 -3.70 10.46
C SER A 59 -5.54 -3.02 10.63
N GLN A 60 -5.58 -1.79 11.17
CA GLN A 60 -6.78 -0.99 11.35
C GLN A 60 -6.46 0.50 11.16
N LYS A 61 -7.37 1.27 10.55
CA LYS A 61 -7.19 2.72 10.35
C LYS A 61 -7.31 3.55 11.64
N THR A 62 -7.81 2.96 12.71
CA THR A 62 -8.06 3.64 13.99
C THR A 62 -6.79 3.80 14.85
N PHE A 63 -5.68 3.17 14.47
CA PHE A 63 -4.41 3.37 15.17
C PHE A 63 -3.84 4.75 14.84
N GLU A 64 -3.17 5.37 15.82
CA GLU A 64 -2.59 6.71 15.72
C GLU A 64 -1.62 6.84 14.52
N ASP A 65 -0.84 5.80 14.25
CA ASP A 65 0.16 5.78 13.19
C ASP A 65 -0.36 5.33 11.82
N SER A 66 -1.67 5.08 11.69
CA SER A 66 -2.25 4.51 10.47
C SER A 66 -1.98 5.36 9.23
N ASN A 67 -2.27 6.67 9.28
CA ASN A 67 -2.06 7.56 8.14
C ASN A 67 -0.59 7.57 7.73
N ARG A 68 0.32 7.65 8.70
CA ARG A 68 1.77 7.62 8.43
C ARG A 68 2.20 6.33 7.74
N LEU A 69 1.71 5.17 8.20
CA LEU A 69 2.04 3.88 7.59
C LEU A 69 1.46 3.74 6.18
N ILE A 70 0.22 4.18 5.98
CA ILE A 70 -0.45 4.18 4.67
C ILE A 70 0.32 5.09 3.69
N THR A 71 0.68 6.31 4.09
CA THR A 71 1.49 7.22 3.27
C THR A 71 2.82 6.61 2.88
N LYS A 72 3.52 5.97 3.82
CA LYS A 72 4.78 5.26 3.54
C LYS A 72 4.58 4.14 2.51
N ALA A 73 3.51 3.36 2.64
CA ALA A 73 3.19 2.31 1.68
C ALA A 73 2.93 2.87 0.28
N ILE A 74 2.13 3.93 0.16
CA ILE A 74 1.84 4.57 -1.12
C ILE A 74 3.10 5.16 -1.76
N ASN A 75 3.92 5.89 -1.00
CA ASN A 75 5.18 6.46 -1.52
C ASN A 75 6.15 5.36 -1.96
N LEU A 76 6.22 4.24 -1.23
CA LEU A 76 7.04 3.09 -1.63
C LEU A 76 6.55 2.48 -2.95
N LEU A 77 5.24 2.27 -3.09
CA LEU A 77 4.65 1.76 -4.33
C LEU A 77 4.87 2.72 -5.49
N ALA A 78 4.71 4.01 -5.28
CA ALA A 78 4.98 5.05 -6.27
C ALA A 78 6.42 4.99 -6.78
N ALA A 79 7.38 4.80 -5.86
CA ALA A 79 8.79 4.65 -6.20
C ALA A 79 9.09 3.38 -7.01
N ILE A 80 8.50 2.23 -6.64
CA ILE A 80 8.70 0.94 -7.31
C ILE A 80 8.07 0.93 -8.71
N GLU A 81 6.88 1.51 -8.82
CA GLU A 81 6.08 1.52 -10.04
C GLU A 81 6.44 2.67 -10.99
N GLU A 82 7.38 3.53 -10.58
CA GLU A 82 7.77 4.77 -11.26
C GLU A 82 6.57 5.69 -11.59
N LYS A 83 5.60 5.77 -10.67
CA LYS A 83 4.37 6.57 -10.78
C LYS A 83 4.32 7.64 -9.69
N SER A 84 3.43 8.62 -9.86
CA SER A 84 3.09 9.54 -8.76
C SER A 84 2.25 8.85 -7.68
N PRO A 85 2.29 9.34 -6.42
CA PRO A 85 1.44 8.81 -5.35
C PRO A 85 -0.06 8.86 -5.67
N ASP A 86 -0.53 9.93 -6.33
CA ASP A 86 -1.93 10.06 -6.76
C ASP A 86 -2.33 8.97 -7.78
N GLU A 87 -1.46 8.67 -8.75
CA GLU A 87 -1.71 7.56 -9.69
C GLU A 87 -1.81 6.22 -8.97
N ILE A 88 -0.97 5.98 -7.95
CA ILE A 88 -1.08 4.75 -7.14
C ILE A 88 -2.40 4.71 -6.37
N ILE A 89 -2.82 5.82 -5.77
CA ILE A 89 -4.11 5.92 -5.07
C ILE A 89 -5.26 5.60 -6.04
N ASP A 90 -5.23 6.14 -7.26
CA ASP A 90 -6.23 5.86 -8.28
C ASP A 90 -6.23 4.39 -8.70
N LEU A 91 -5.06 3.77 -8.90
CA LEU A 91 -4.95 2.35 -9.23
C LEU A 91 -5.50 1.45 -8.12
N VAL A 92 -5.12 1.73 -6.87
CA VAL A 92 -5.57 0.98 -5.69
C VAL A 92 -7.09 1.06 -5.54
N THR A 93 -7.67 2.25 -5.70
CA THR A 93 -9.12 2.46 -5.57
C THR A 93 -9.91 1.88 -6.75
N GLN A 94 -9.33 1.83 -7.96
CA GLN A 94 -9.93 1.21 -9.14
C GLN A 94 -9.93 -0.33 -9.10
N THR A 95 -8.90 -0.95 -8.52
CA THR A 95 -8.82 -2.41 -8.31
C THR A 95 -10.06 -2.96 -7.60
N HIS A 96 -10.59 -2.22 -6.61
CA HIS A 96 -11.81 -2.60 -5.91
C HIS A 96 -13.09 -2.38 -6.76
N ALA A 97 -13.13 -1.35 -7.60
CA ALA A 97 -14.28 -1.09 -8.48
C ALA A 97 -14.45 -2.17 -9.57
N ALA A 98 -13.35 -2.73 -10.08
CA ALA A 98 -13.38 -3.83 -11.04
C ALA A 98 -13.89 -5.13 -10.39
N SER A 99 -13.50 -5.41 -9.14
CA SER A 99 -13.95 -6.61 -8.42
C SER A 99 -15.44 -6.61 -8.06
N ARG A 100 -16.11 -5.45 -8.02
CA ARG A 100 -17.56 -5.34 -7.76
C ARG A 100 -18.45 -5.53 -9.00
N LYS A 101 -17.91 -5.46 -10.22
CA LYS A 101 -18.70 -5.55 -11.46
C LYS A 101 -18.87 -6.98 -11.99
N SER A 102 -18.39 -8.00 -11.27
CA SER A 102 -18.40 -9.40 -11.70
C SER A 102 -19.33 -10.30 -10.87
N THR A 103 -20.40 -9.75 -10.28
CA THR A 103 -21.47 -10.53 -9.63
C THR A 103 -22.82 -9.98 -10.06
#